data_AF-A0A364LFM9-F1
#
_entry.id   AF-A0A364LFM9-F1
#
_cell.length_a   1.000
_cell.length_b   1.000
_cell.length_c   1.000
_cell.angle_alpha   90.00
_cell.angle_beta   90.00
_cell.angle_gamma   90.00
#
_symmetry.space_group_name_H-M   'P 1'
#
loop_
_entity.id
_entity.type
_entity.pdbx_description
1 polymer ?
#
loop_
_entity_poly.entity_id
_entity_poly.type
_entity_poly.pdbx_seq_one_letter_code
_entity_poly.pdbx_strand_id
1 'polypeptide(L)'
;MKKKIIATSLKLKNSKPDTVMRAGITANTKYTRGKQLVEHDPLHLIPDPYNPRPGDKIDDTWIRYNLKIDTKESLCRSDPTTGEYIIPSFSEVCTSDNDELEDSYNFLRDLAYSIRNDGLIEPIEIFLADKENDPDYFLNSEKQYGYVILEGHQRRLAAIMAGVPNVTCIEITDESLLAKLKVKHRKLRRQLSENNLRKGLTVAQNFLIVQNLLLDDETIDLSNKELSSIIGLNEAIASALKIICLKPEKFPPIFFSKLNANQLSFKTIRMLVPKTYAEIENILNGGEPVKSKPEHKPQPRGRQGGAKKKYATFKVSDERETSVLYKVLLSRFPEIDDVNKEITFKSLEDLLYKVKELALNEKL
;
A
#
# COMPACT_ATOMS: atom_id res chain seq x y z
N MET A 1 -27.79 -42.49 3.64
CA MET A 1 -28.25 -41.74 2.44
C MET A 1 -27.79 -40.29 2.56
N LYS A 2 -26.94 -39.83 1.63
CA LYS A 2 -26.46 -38.44 1.57
C LYS A 2 -27.60 -37.53 1.09
N LYS A 3 -28.03 -36.55 1.90
CA LYS A 3 -28.96 -35.50 1.45
C LYS A 3 -28.19 -34.49 0.61
N LYS A 4 -28.52 -34.42 -0.68
CA LYS A 4 -28.08 -33.42 -1.67
C LYS A 4 -28.45 -32.03 -1.17
N ILE A 5 -27.47 -31.14 -1.06
CA ILE A 5 -27.72 -29.70 -0.93
C ILE A 5 -28.10 -29.21 -2.33
N ILE A 6 -29.35 -28.79 -2.50
CA ILE A 6 -29.84 -28.12 -3.70
C ILE A 6 -29.51 -26.64 -3.51
N ALA A 7 -28.66 -26.10 -4.38
CA ALA A 7 -28.42 -24.66 -4.48
C ALA A 7 -29.66 -24.00 -5.10
N THR A 8 -30.53 -23.45 -4.27
CA THR A 8 -31.47 -22.42 -4.71
C THR A 8 -30.66 -21.16 -5.00
N SER A 9 -30.66 -20.78 -6.27
CA SER A 9 -30.10 -19.52 -6.76
C SER A 9 -30.71 -18.35 -6.00
N LEU A 10 -29.90 -17.74 -5.12
CA LEU A 10 -30.15 -16.41 -4.57
C LEU A 10 -30.15 -15.41 -5.73
N LYS A 11 -31.31 -15.21 -6.35
CA LYS A 11 -31.62 -13.96 -7.06
C LYS A 11 -31.68 -12.85 -6.00
N LEU A 12 -30.52 -12.28 -5.67
CA LEU A 12 -30.47 -10.96 -5.07
C LEU A 12 -30.98 -9.98 -6.12
N LYS A 13 -32.24 -9.57 -5.98
CA LYS A 13 -32.73 -8.32 -6.57
C LYS A 13 -31.84 -7.22 -5.98
N ASN A 14 -30.90 -6.72 -6.78
CA ASN A 14 -30.22 -5.46 -6.48
C ASN A 14 -31.27 -4.34 -6.51
N SER A 15 -31.91 -4.06 -5.38
CA SER A 15 -32.71 -2.86 -5.23
C SER A 15 -31.76 -1.67 -5.24
N LYS A 16 -31.84 -0.86 -6.30
CA LYS A 16 -31.19 0.45 -6.38
C LYS A 16 -31.49 1.24 -5.10
N PRO A 17 -30.51 1.88 -4.45
CA PRO A 17 -30.81 2.86 -3.41
C PRO A 17 -31.49 4.07 -4.04
N ASP A 18 -32.64 4.44 -3.49
CA ASP A 18 -33.41 5.62 -3.88
C ASP A 18 -32.63 6.91 -3.58
N THR A 19 -32.96 8.00 -4.25
CA THR A 19 -32.36 9.33 -4.15
C THR A 19 -32.25 9.82 -2.70
N VAL A 20 -33.24 9.50 -1.86
CA VAL A 20 -33.25 9.80 -0.42
C VAL A 20 -32.23 8.95 0.35
N MET A 21 -32.04 7.68 -0.02
CA MET A 21 -30.99 6.84 0.56
C MET A 21 -29.59 7.28 0.11
N ARG A 22 -29.43 7.74 -1.13
CA ARG A 22 -28.16 8.29 -1.64
C ARG A 22 -27.79 9.59 -0.92
N ALA A 23 -28.74 10.53 -0.81
CA ALA A 23 -28.59 11.73 0.01
C ALA A 23 -28.34 11.38 1.49
N GLY A 24 -28.94 10.29 1.98
CA GLY A 24 -28.69 9.74 3.32
C GLY A 24 -27.28 9.16 3.50
N ILE A 25 -26.67 8.58 2.46
CA ILE A 25 -25.28 8.09 2.46
C ILE A 25 -24.30 9.26 2.45
N THR A 26 -24.51 10.28 1.61
CA THR A 26 -23.71 11.52 1.59
C THR A 26 -23.94 12.42 2.82
N ALA A 27 -25.11 12.33 3.47
CA ALA A 27 -25.37 12.98 4.74
C ALA A 27 -24.82 12.20 5.96
N ASN A 28 -24.71 10.86 5.87
CA ASN A 28 -24.09 10.02 6.91
C ASN A 28 -22.57 9.89 6.81
N THR A 29 -21.92 10.41 5.76
CA THR A 29 -20.49 10.65 5.80
C THR A 29 -20.21 11.72 6.86
N LYS A 30 -19.98 11.28 8.10
CA LYS A 30 -19.40 12.11 9.15
C LYS A 30 -18.04 12.58 8.63
N TYR A 31 -17.98 13.80 8.10
CA TYR A 31 -16.72 14.44 7.78
C TYR A 31 -15.94 14.54 9.09
N THR A 32 -14.86 13.76 9.16
CA THR A 32 -13.87 13.93 10.22
C THR A 32 -13.28 15.32 10.07
N ARG A 33 -12.97 15.98 11.20
CA ARG A 33 -12.35 17.31 11.23
C ARG A 33 -11.22 17.37 10.18
N GLY A 34 -11.22 18.39 9.32
CA GLY A 34 -10.21 18.55 8.27
C GLY A 34 -10.54 18.01 6.89
N LYS A 35 -11.81 17.66 6.61
CA LYS A 35 -12.28 17.27 5.28
C LYS A 35 -13.52 18.08 4.89
N GLN A 36 -13.61 18.48 3.63
CA GLN A 36 -14.75 19.21 3.06
C GLN A 36 -15.18 18.59 1.73
N LEU A 37 -16.49 18.50 1.48
CA LEU A 37 -17.02 18.09 0.17
C LEU A 37 -17.09 19.32 -0.75
N VAL A 38 -16.55 19.21 -1.95
CA VAL A 38 -16.50 20.27 -2.95
C VAL A 38 -16.78 19.68 -4.33
N GLU A 39 -17.10 20.52 -5.31
CA GLU A 39 -17.25 20.12 -6.71
C GLU A 39 -16.20 20.85 -7.55
N HIS A 40 -15.51 20.10 -8.41
CA HIS A 40 -14.52 20.67 -9.32
C HIS A 40 -14.68 20.10 -10.72
N ASP A 41 -14.28 20.90 -11.70
CA ASP A 41 -14.09 20.44 -13.06
C ASP A 41 -12.91 19.45 -13.10
N PRO A 42 -13.12 18.20 -13.57
CA PRO A 42 -12.08 17.20 -13.59
C PRO A 42 -10.88 17.58 -14.49
N LEU A 43 -11.05 18.45 -15.50
CA LEU A 43 -9.95 18.97 -16.34
C LEU A 43 -9.01 19.89 -15.55
N HIS A 44 -9.53 20.59 -14.55
CA HIS A 44 -8.76 21.55 -13.74
C HIS A 44 -8.01 20.90 -12.57
N LEU A 45 -8.32 19.65 -12.25
CA LEU A 45 -7.62 18.89 -11.22
C LEU A 45 -6.23 18.46 -11.70
N ILE A 46 -5.21 18.75 -10.89
CA ILE A 46 -3.81 18.48 -11.18
C ILE A 46 -3.50 17.02 -10.78
N PRO A 47 -3.03 16.18 -11.72
CA PRO A 47 -2.53 14.86 -11.37
C PRO A 47 -1.25 14.98 -10.52
N ASP A 48 -1.18 14.29 -9.37
CA ASP A 48 0.05 14.27 -8.57
C ASP A 48 1.20 13.58 -9.35
N PRO A 49 2.32 14.27 -9.65
CA PRO A 49 3.45 13.74 -10.42
C PRO A 49 4.27 12.70 -9.65
N TYR A 50 4.20 12.70 -8.32
CA TYR A 50 4.90 11.74 -7.46
C TYR A 50 4.09 10.49 -7.18
N ASN A 51 2.93 10.36 -7.82
CA ASN A 51 2.02 9.25 -7.62
C ASN A 51 2.35 8.17 -8.67
N PRO A 52 3.12 7.10 -8.36
CA PRO A 52 3.45 6.09 -9.37
C PRO A 52 2.18 5.36 -9.81
N ARG A 53 1.95 5.28 -11.12
CA ARG A 53 0.78 4.61 -11.72
C ARG A 53 1.18 3.38 -12.54
N PRO A 54 1.89 2.40 -11.96
CA PRO A 54 2.37 1.25 -12.71
C PRO A 54 1.20 0.37 -13.12
N GLY A 55 0.99 0.29 -14.43
CA GLY A 55 -0.13 -0.44 -15.03
C GLY A 55 -1.16 0.45 -15.71
N ASP A 56 -1.21 1.75 -15.38
CA ASP A 56 -2.04 2.69 -16.14
C ASP A 56 -1.36 2.94 -17.49
N LYS A 57 -2.02 2.51 -18.57
CA LYS A 57 -1.55 2.70 -19.95
C LYS A 57 -2.08 4.00 -20.57
N ILE A 58 -3.10 4.59 -19.95
CA ILE A 58 -3.81 5.78 -20.43
C ILE A 58 -3.67 6.87 -19.38
N ASP A 59 -3.12 8.00 -19.78
CA ASP A 59 -2.92 9.20 -18.97
C ASP A 59 -3.56 10.45 -19.63
N ASP A 60 -3.35 11.62 -19.02
CA ASP A 60 -3.77 12.91 -19.56
C ASP A 60 -3.28 13.14 -21.00
N THR A 61 -2.02 12.81 -21.25
CA THR A 61 -1.36 13.01 -22.55
C THR A 61 -2.05 12.16 -23.61
N TRP A 62 -2.30 10.89 -23.29
CA TRP A 62 -2.95 9.93 -24.18
C TRP A 62 -4.37 10.37 -24.52
N ILE A 63 -5.17 10.77 -23.52
CA ILE A 63 -6.56 11.21 -23.73
C ILE A 63 -6.60 12.50 -24.56
N ARG A 64 -5.74 13.48 -24.28
CA ARG A 64 -5.67 14.72 -25.06
C ARG A 64 -5.25 14.46 -26.51
N TYR A 65 -4.29 13.57 -26.73
CA TYR A 65 -3.80 13.26 -28.07
C TYR A 65 -4.80 12.45 -28.90
N ASN A 66 -5.31 11.33 -28.36
CA ASN A 66 -6.11 10.38 -29.12
C ASN A 66 -7.61 10.74 -29.13
N LEU A 67 -8.16 11.24 -28.02
CA LEU A 67 -9.58 11.62 -27.93
C LEU A 67 -9.81 13.10 -28.23
N LYS A 68 -8.74 13.90 -28.36
CA LYS A 68 -8.80 15.35 -28.64
C LYS A 68 -9.64 16.12 -27.63
N ILE A 69 -9.67 15.66 -26.39
CA ILE A 69 -10.37 16.31 -25.28
C ILE A 69 -9.90 17.77 -25.14
N ASP A 70 -10.82 18.65 -24.71
CA ASP A 70 -10.59 20.10 -24.52
C ASP A 70 -10.34 20.85 -25.85
N THR A 71 -10.70 20.23 -26.97
CA THR A 71 -10.68 20.85 -28.30
C THR A 71 -12.05 20.76 -28.97
N LYS A 72 -12.26 21.58 -30.01
CA LYS A 72 -13.46 21.50 -30.86
C LYS A 72 -13.57 20.17 -31.63
N GLU A 73 -12.47 19.43 -31.73
CA GLU A 73 -12.37 18.15 -32.43
C GLU A 73 -12.52 16.95 -31.49
N SER A 74 -12.95 17.16 -30.23
CA SER A 74 -13.18 16.09 -29.27
C SER A 74 -14.04 14.97 -29.87
N LEU A 75 -13.52 13.75 -29.80
CA LEU A 75 -14.23 12.56 -30.25
C LEU A 75 -15.33 12.17 -29.25
N CYS A 76 -15.15 12.48 -27.97
CA CYS A 76 -16.20 12.36 -26.96
C CYS A 76 -17.13 13.57 -27.06
N ARG A 77 -18.41 13.35 -27.41
CA ARG A 77 -19.37 14.43 -27.64
C ARG A 77 -20.81 13.94 -27.55
N SER A 78 -21.73 14.87 -27.31
CA SER A 78 -23.15 14.60 -27.52
C SER A 78 -23.45 14.47 -29.00
N ASP A 79 -24.12 13.40 -29.38
CA ASP A 79 -24.71 13.22 -30.70
C ASP A 79 -25.82 14.27 -30.89
N PRO A 80 -25.73 15.13 -31.91
CA PRO A 80 -26.74 16.16 -32.15
C PRO A 80 -28.10 15.60 -32.56
N THR A 81 -28.17 14.34 -33.02
CA THR A 81 -29.40 13.71 -33.51
C THR A 81 -30.15 12.95 -32.42
N THR A 82 -29.43 12.18 -31.59
CA THR A 82 -30.02 11.37 -30.51
C THR A 82 -29.97 12.07 -29.16
N GLY A 83 -29.09 13.07 -29.00
CA GLY A 83 -28.79 13.71 -27.72
C GLY A 83 -27.96 12.82 -26.78
N GLU A 84 -27.64 11.59 -27.19
CA GLU A 84 -26.83 10.66 -26.40
C GLU A 84 -25.36 11.07 -26.45
N TYR A 85 -24.65 10.82 -25.35
CA TYR A 85 -23.23 11.12 -25.30
C TYR A 85 -22.42 9.92 -25.78
N ILE A 86 -21.65 10.13 -26.83
CA ILE A 86 -20.86 9.10 -27.50
C ILE A 86 -19.43 9.16 -26.97
N ILE A 87 -18.94 8.01 -26.51
CA ILE A 87 -17.52 7.76 -26.26
C ILE A 87 -17.09 6.71 -27.29
N PRO A 88 -16.12 7.03 -28.17
CA PRO A 88 -15.75 6.18 -29.29
C PRO A 88 -15.27 4.79 -28.85
N SER A 89 -15.38 3.81 -29.74
CA SER A 89 -14.80 2.47 -29.50
C SER A 89 -13.27 2.50 -29.58
N PHE A 90 -12.59 1.51 -29.00
CA PHE A 90 -11.12 1.49 -29.04
C PHE A 90 -10.58 1.52 -30.48
N SER A 91 -11.20 0.76 -31.40
CA SER A 91 -10.87 0.73 -32.83
C SER A 91 -11.06 2.07 -33.56
N GLU A 92 -11.92 2.95 -33.05
CA GLU A 92 -12.11 4.30 -33.62
C GLU A 92 -11.04 5.29 -33.16
N VAL A 93 -10.39 5.00 -32.03
CA VAL A 93 -9.43 5.89 -31.37
C VAL A 93 -7.99 5.47 -31.67
N CYS A 94 -7.75 4.17 -31.75
CA CYS A 94 -6.43 3.60 -31.94
C CYS A 94 -6.48 2.49 -32.99
N THR A 95 -5.60 2.56 -33.98
CA THR A 95 -5.52 1.57 -35.07
C THR A 95 -4.48 0.47 -34.80
N SER A 96 -3.83 0.47 -33.64
CA SER A 96 -2.86 -0.55 -33.28
C SER A 96 -3.52 -1.68 -32.49
N ASP A 97 -3.24 -2.93 -32.87
CA ASP A 97 -3.62 -4.11 -32.11
C ASP A 97 -2.80 -4.16 -30.80
N ASN A 98 -3.42 -3.77 -29.69
CA ASN A 98 -2.82 -3.78 -28.36
C ASN A 98 -3.88 -4.11 -27.30
N ASP A 99 -4.04 -5.40 -27.02
CA ASP A 99 -5.05 -5.94 -26.08
C ASP A 99 -4.97 -5.29 -24.69
N GLU A 100 -3.77 -5.05 -24.15
CA GLU A 100 -3.61 -4.44 -22.82
C GLU A 100 -4.11 -2.98 -22.78
N LEU A 101 -3.87 -2.24 -23.86
CA LEU A 101 -4.31 -0.86 -24.00
C LEU A 101 -5.84 -0.81 -24.24
N GLU A 102 -6.36 -1.73 -25.04
CA GLU A 102 -7.79 -1.90 -25.28
C GLU A 102 -8.55 -2.21 -23.99
N ASP A 103 -8.07 -3.15 -23.19
CA ASP A 103 -8.66 -3.50 -21.89
C ASP A 103 -8.68 -2.29 -20.94
N SER A 104 -7.58 -1.53 -20.90
CA SER A 104 -7.48 -0.31 -20.09
C SER A 104 -8.45 0.77 -20.56
N TYR A 105 -8.60 0.93 -21.89
CA TYR A 105 -9.52 1.87 -22.50
C TYR A 105 -10.98 1.51 -22.22
N ASN A 106 -11.34 0.25 -22.44
CA ASN A 106 -12.70 -0.25 -22.23
C ASN A 106 -13.11 -0.11 -20.77
N PHE A 107 -12.20 -0.37 -19.82
CA PHE A 107 -12.45 -0.09 -18.41
C PHE A 107 -12.78 1.38 -18.14
N LEU A 108 -12.00 2.33 -18.68
CA LEU A 108 -12.26 3.76 -18.51
C LEU A 108 -13.56 4.20 -19.20
N ARG A 109 -13.86 3.64 -20.37
CA ARG A 109 -15.09 3.89 -21.13
C ARG A 109 -16.33 3.42 -20.36
N ASP A 110 -16.30 2.22 -19.81
CA ASP A 110 -17.39 1.68 -18.97
C ASP A 110 -17.59 2.54 -17.71
N LEU A 111 -16.48 2.94 -17.07
CA LEU A 111 -16.52 3.84 -15.92
C LEU A 111 -17.09 5.21 -16.29
N ALA A 112 -16.74 5.76 -17.46
CA ALA A 112 -17.23 7.04 -17.95
C ALA A 112 -18.75 7.01 -18.20
N TYR A 113 -19.26 5.94 -18.83
CA TYR A 113 -20.70 5.74 -18.99
C TYR A 113 -21.40 5.59 -17.63
N SER A 114 -20.80 4.86 -16.68
CA SER A 114 -21.35 4.76 -15.33
C SER A 114 -21.40 6.12 -14.62
N ILE A 115 -20.34 6.94 -14.69
CA ILE A 115 -20.31 8.28 -14.10
C ILE A 115 -21.40 9.17 -14.73
N ARG A 116 -21.61 9.09 -16.04
CA ARG A 116 -22.62 9.92 -16.71
C ARG A 116 -24.05 9.50 -16.36
N ASN A 117 -24.30 8.20 -16.18
CA ASN A 117 -25.63 7.66 -15.90
C ASN A 117 -25.99 7.70 -14.40
N ASP A 118 -25.04 7.35 -13.54
CA ASP A 118 -25.26 7.12 -12.11
C ASP A 118 -24.65 8.21 -11.21
N GLY A 119 -23.81 9.08 -11.78
CA GLY A 119 -22.98 10.01 -11.02
C GLY A 119 -21.72 9.33 -10.47
N LEU A 120 -20.82 10.15 -9.91
CA LEU A 120 -19.63 9.63 -9.26
C LEU A 120 -19.97 9.06 -7.87
N ILE A 121 -19.92 7.75 -7.73
CA ILE A 121 -20.29 7.05 -6.47
C ILE A 121 -19.30 7.36 -5.34
N GLU A 122 -18.01 7.35 -5.66
CA GLU A 122 -16.92 7.59 -4.71
C GLU A 122 -16.19 8.88 -5.08
N PRO A 123 -16.17 9.90 -4.18
CA PRO A 123 -15.51 11.16 -4.45
C PRO A 123 -14.00 11.03 -4.71
N ILE A 124 -13.45 11.98 -5.46
CA ILE A 124 -12.01 12.12 -5.68
C ILE A 124 -11.41 12.86 -4.48
N GLU A 125 -10.38 12.32 -3.84
CA GLU A 125 -9.69 13.04 -2.77
C GLU A 125 -8.69 14.03 -3.35
N ILE A 126 -8.75 15.28 -2.89
CA ILE A 126 -7.92 16.39 -3.37
C ILE A 126 -7.37 17.21 -2.20
N PHE A 127 -6.38 18.05 -2.49
CA PHE A 127 -5.97 19.14 -1.61
C PHE A 127 -5.59 20.36 -2.42
N LEU A 128 -5.66 21.54 -1.80
CA LEU A 128 -5.19 22.78 -2.39
C LEU A 128 -3.66 22.85 -2.25
N ALA A 129 -2.96 22.85 -3.37
CA ALA A 129 -1.52 23.13 -3.44
C ALA A 129 -1.29 24.60 -3.78
N ASP A 130 -0.19 25.12 -3.25
CA ASP A 130 0.30 26.48 -3.48
C ASP A 130 1.67 26.38 -4.15
N LYS A 131 1.88 27.14 -5.22
CA LYS A 131 3.13 27.14 -5.99
C LYS A 131 4.35 27.57 -5.17
N GLU A 132 4.17 28.43 -4.16
CA GLU A 132 5.28 28.84 -3.29
C GLU A 132 5.77 27.68 -2.41
N ASN A 133 4.83 26.86 -1.92
CA ASN A 133 5.10 25.78 -0.97
C ASN A 133 5.28 24.41 -1.62
N ASP A 134 4.66 24.19 -2.78
CA ASP A 134 4.64 22.93 -3.53
C ASP A 134 4.88 23.16 -5.04
N PRO A 135 6.04 23.73 -5.44
CA PRO A 135 6.31 24.14 -6.83
C PRO A 135 6.25 22.99 -7.84
N ASP A 136 6.52 21.77 -7.39
CA ASP A 136 6.57 20.57 -8.21
C ASP A 136 5.23 20.22 -8.88
N TYR A 137 4.11 20.67 -8.33
CA TYR A 137 2.78 20.47 -8.94
C TYR A 137 2.48 21.45 -10.09
N PHE A 138 3.29 22.50 -10.23
CA PHE A 138 3.06 23.60 -11.17
C PHE A 138 4.11 23.67 -12.28
N LEU A 139 4.80 22.55 -12.56
CA LEU A 139 5.73 22.43 -13.68
C LEU A 139 4.99 22.78 -14.98
N ASN A 140 5.43 23.84 -15.65
CA ASN A 140 4.82 24.40 -16.86
C ASN A 140 3.41 25.01 -16.66
N SER A 141 3.06 25.42 -15.44
CA SER A 141 1.80 26.10 -15.12
C SER A 141 2.04 27.52 -14.59
N GLU A 142 1.29 28.49 -15.12
CA GLU A 142 1.27 29.87 -14.60
C GLU A 142 0.38 30.04 -13.36
N LYS A 143 -0.39 29.01 -12.99
CA LYS A 143 -1.28 29.06 -11.83
C LYS A 143 -0.47 29.17 -10.53
N GLN A 144 -0.98 29.98 -9.60
CA GLN A 144 -0.43 30.11 -8.24
C GLN A 144 -1.02 29.07 -7.28
N TYR A 145 -2.27 28.67 -7.51
CA TYR A 145 -2.97 27.67 -6.70
C TYR A 145 -3.60 26.62 -7.61
N GLY A 146 -3.73 25.40 -7.10
CA GLY A 146 -4.31 24.30 -7.85
C GLY A 146 -4.69 23.13 -6.97
N TYR A 147 -5.81 22.48 -7.32
CA TYR A 147 -6.26 21.29 -6.60
C TYR A 147 -5.57 20.05 -7.14
N VAL A 148 -4.80 19.39 -6.28
CA VAL A 148 -4.01 18.19 -6.63
C VAL A 148 -4.76 16.94 -6.19
N ILE A 149 -4.78 15.92 -7.06
CA ILE A 149 -5.44 14.64 -6.82
C ILE A 149 -4.59 13.75 -5.93
N LEU A 150 -5.13 13.36 -4.77
CA LEU A 150 -4.54 12.34 -3.89
C LEU A 150 -4.98 10.92 -4.30
N GLU A 151 -6.26 10.75 -4.62
CA GLU A 151 -6.87 9.45 -4.91
C GLU A 151 -8.00 9.61 -5.94
N GLY A 152 -8.21 8.61 -6.81
CA GLY A 152 -9.28 8.66 -7.81
C GLY A 152 -8.85 9.19 -9.19
N HIS A 153 -7.59 9.02 -9.57
CA HIS A 153 -7.11 9.51 -10.87
C HIS A 153 -7.87 8.89 -12.05
N GLN A 154 -8.10 7.58 -12.06
CA GLN A 154 -8.88 6.92 -13.11
C GLN A 154 -10.35 7.40 -13.14
N ARG A 155 -10.96 7.64 -11.97
CA ARG A 155 -12.29 8.26 -11.86
C ARG A 155 -12.31 9.65 -12.51
N ARG A 156 -11.25 10.44 -12.29
CA ARG A 156 -11.06 11.75 -12.91
C ARG A 156 -10.88 11.65 -14.43
N LEU A 157 -10.07 10.72 -14.94
CA LEU A 157 -9.92 10.49 -16.39
C LEU A 157 -11.24 10.02 -17.03
N ALA A 158 -11.96 9.09 -16.39
CA ALA A 158 -13.26 8.64 -16.85
C ALA A 158 -14.31 9.77 -16.83
N ALA A 159 -14.29 10.65 -15.83
CA ALA A 159 -15.14 11.83 -15.79
C ALA A 159 -14.84 12.82 -16.92
N ILE A 160 -13.56 13.01 -17.26
CA ILE A 160 -13.14 13.77 -18.44
C ILE A 160 -13.71 13.14 -19.71
N MET A 161 -13.55 11.81 -19.89
CA MET A 161 -14.13 11.09 -21.03
C MET A 161 -15.64 11.22 -21.08
N ALA A 162 -16.31 11.17 -19.93
CA ALA A 162 -17.75 11.31 -19.78
C ALA A 162 -18.26 12.73 -20.10
N GLY A 163 -17.39 13.73 -20.22
CA GLY A 163 -17.77 15.12 -20.50
C GLY A 163 -18.69 15.70 -19.43
N VAL A 164 -18.50 15.30 -18.16
CA VAL A 164 -19.25 15.89 -17.04
C VAL A 164 -18.57 17.21 -16.63
N PRO A 165 -19.33 18.28 -16.37
CA PRO A 165 -18.76 19.59 -16.06
C PRO A 165 -18.09 19.61 -14.68
N ASN A 166 -18.62 18.85 -13.73
CA ASN A 166 -18.15 18.81 -12.35
C ASN A 166 -18.12 17.36 -11.84
N VAL A 167 -17.19 17.09 -10.92
CA VAL A 167 -17.12 15.86 -10.13
C VAL A 167 -17.11 16.18 -8.65
N THR A 168 -17.72 15.30 -7.86
CA THR A 168 -17.68 15.38 -6.41
C THR A 168 -16.28 15.02 -5.90
N CYS A 169 -15.73 15.90 -5.07
CA CYS A 169 -14.41 15.79 -4.49
C CYS A 169 -14.46 15.93 -2.97
N ILE A 170 -13.51 15.31 -2.27
CA ILE A 170 -13.24 15.54 -0.86
C ILE A 170 -11.92 16.27 -0.75
N GLU A 171 -11.99 17.55 -0.37
CA GLU A 171 -10.84 18.37 -0.05
C GLU A 171 -10.33 18.07 1.35
N ILE A 172 -9.02 17.80 1.47
CA ILE A 172 -8.33 17.69 2.74
C ILE A 172 -7.81 19.07 3.14
N THR A 173 -8.37 19.65 4.20
CA THR A 173 -8.06 21.01 4.68
C THR A 173 -7.22 21.03 5.96
N ASP A 174 -7.10 19.91 6.68
CA ASP A 174 -6.24 19.81 7.86
C ASP A 174 -4.77 19.65 7.45
N GLU A 175 -3.95 20.65 7.75
CA GLU A 175 -2.52 20.69 7.43
C GLU A 175 -1.73 19.54 8.05
N SER A 176 -2.09 19.08 9.25
CA SER A 176 -1.42 17.97 9.93
C SER A 176 -1.75 16.62 9.27
N LEU A 177 -2.97 16.48 8.77
CA LEU A 177 -3.40 15.35 7.95
C LEU A 177 -2.73 15.44 6.58
N LEU A 178 -2.70 16.61 5.96
CA LEU A 178 -2.11 16.86 4.66
C LEU A 178 -0.60 16.59 4.65
N ALA A 179 0.14 17.08 5.65
CA ALA A 179 1.58 16.82 5.79
C ALA A 179 1.87 15.32 5.83
N LYS A 180 1.03 14.54 6.53
CA LYS A 180 1.14 13.07 6.53
C LYS A 180 0.82 12.45 5.17
N LEU A 181 -0.18 12.99 4.47
CA LEU A 181 -0.62 12.48 3.16
C LEU A 181 0.31 12.85 2.02
N LYS A 182 1.06 13.96 2.14
CA LYS A 182 2.10 14.37 1.20
C LYS A 182 3.34 13.48 1.25
N VAL A 183 3.53 12.70 2.31
CA VAL A 183 4.67 11.78 2.40
C VAL A 183 4.55 10.67 1.36
N LYS A 184 5.57 10.52 0.51
CA LYS A 184 5.62 9.63 -0.65
C LYS A 184 5.16 8.20 -0.37
N HIS A 185 5.62 7.59 0.73
CA HIS A 185 5.20 6.23 1.09
C HIS A 185 3.71 6.10 1.44
N ARG A 186 3.07 7.16 1.95
CA ARG A 186 1.64 7.17 2.25
C ARG A 186 0.79 7.39 1.01
N LYS A 187 1.25 8.24 0.07
CA LYS A 187 0.63 8.37 -1.26
C LYS A 187 0.59 7.01 -1.96
N LEU A 188 1.73 6.33 -1.98
CA LEU A 188 1.89 5.03 -2.60
C LEU A 188 1.05 3.94 -1.92
N ARG A 189 0.94 3.95 -0.59
CA ARG A 189 0.02 3.05 0.14
C ARG A 189 -1.45 3.28 -0.23
N ARG A 190 -1.87 4.53 -0.41
CA ARG A 190 -3.26 4.87 -0.77
C ARG A 190 -3.59 4.42 -2.18
N GLN A 191 -2.68 4.64 -3.13
CA GLN A 191 -2.83 4.07 -4.47
C GLN A 191 -2.86 2.55 -4.49
N LEU A 192 -1.98 1.91 -3.72
CA LEU A 192 -1.99 0.46 -3.59
C LEU A 192 -3.28 -0.02 -2.97
N SER A 193 -3.86 0.73 -2.02
CA SER A 193 -5.19 0.46 -1.49
C SER A 193 -6.29 0.65 -2.55
N GLU A 194 -6.25 1.74 -3.35
CA GLU A 194 -7.19 2.00 -4.44
C GLU A 194 -7.14 0.88 -5.51
N ASN A 195 -5.93 0.49 -5.91
CA ASN A 195 -5.69 -0.55 -6.92
C ASN A 195 -5.98 -1.95 -6.39
N ASN A 196 -5.55 -2.28 -5.16
CA ASN A 196 -5.83 -3.58 -4.54
C ASN A 196 -7.33 -3.80 -4.29
N LEU A 197 -8.13 -2.73 -4.11
CA LEU A 197 -9.59 -2.82 -4.00
C LEU A 197 -10.28 -3.09 -5.35
N ARG A 198 -9.64 -2.80 -6.49
CA ARG A 198 -10.28 -2.89 -7.81
C ARG A 198 -9.83 -4.07 -8.68
N LYS A 199 -8.64 -4.64 -8.47
CA LYS A 199 -8.16 -5.92 -9.04
C LYS A 199 -6.78 -6.20 -8.44
N GLY A 200 -6.52 -7.40 -7.93
CA GLY A 200 -5.23 -7.72 -7.29
C GLY A 200 -4.05 -7.43 -8.24
N LEU A 201 -3.16 -6.51 -7.86
CA LEU A 201 -1.99 -6.13 -8.65
C LEU A 201 -1.16 -7.36 -9.02
N THR A 202 -0.65 -7.38 -10.25
CA THR A 202 0.21 -8.47 -10.72
C THR A 202 1.55 -8.48 -9.97
N VAL A 203 2.29 -9.59 -10.05
CA VAL A 203 3.60 -9.70 -9.40
C VAL A 203 4.58 -8.68 -9.98
N ALA A 204 4.53 -8.47 -11.29
CA ALA A 204 5.32 -7.46 -12.00
C ALA A 204 5.01 -6.04 -11.51
N GLN A 205 3.74 -5.68 -11.41
CA GLN A 205 3.32 -4.37 -10.92
C GLN A 205 3.79 -4.12 -9.49
N ASN A 206 3.61 -5.09 -8.59
CA ASN A 206 4.09 -4.97 -7.22
C ASN A 206 5.62 -4.81 -7.14
N PHE A 207 6.37 -5.49 -7.99
CA PHE A 207 7.82 -5.30 -8.07
C PHE A 207 8.21 -3.89 -8.52
N LEU A 208 7.62 -3.37 -9.60
CA LEU A 208 7.90 -2.02 -10.10
C LEU A 208 7.57 -0.94 -9.05
N ILE A 209 6.50 -1.15 -8.28
CA ILE A 209 6.10 -0.25 -7.20
C ILE A 209 7.16 -0.23 -6.10
N VAL A 210 7.61 -1.40 -5.66
CA VAL A 210 8.68 -1.51 -4.65
C VAL A 210 9.99 -0.95 -5.19
N GLN A 211 10.31 -1.18 -6.46
CA GLN A 211 11.49 -0.62 -7.11
C GLN A 211 11.46 0.90 -7.08
N ASN A 212 10.38 1.53 -7.57
CA ASN A 212 10.22 2.98 -7.58
C ASN A 212 10.23 3.58 -6.17
N LEU A 213 9.69 2.86 -5.19
CA LEU A 213 9.72 3.28 -3.79
C LEU A 213 11.12 3.18 -3.18
N LEU A 214 12.00 2.28 -3.64
CA LEU A 214 13.34 2.14 -3.09
C LEU A 214 14.41 2.89 -3.89
N LEU A 215 14.06 3.54 -5.00
CA LEU A 215 14.96 4.41 -5.78
C LEU A 215 15.28 5.74 -5.10
N ASP A 216 14.55 6.09 -4.04
CA ASP A 216 14.69 7.36 -3.33
C ASP A 216 15.41 7.14 -1.99
N ASP A 217 16.45 7.95 -1.76
CA ASP A 217 17.37 7.86 -0.63
C ASP A 217 16.64 7.96 0.72
N GLU A 218 15.52 8.68 0.79
CA GLU A 218 14.71 8.78 2.02
C GLU A 218 13.96 7.49 2.38
N THR A 219 13.80 6.60 1.41
CA THR A 219 12.92 5.42 1.49
C THR A 219 13.65 4.09 1.35
N ILE A 220 14.93 4.10 0.99
CA ILE A 220 15.76 2.91 0.85
C ILE A 220 15.86 2.10 2.17
N ASP A 221 15.79 2.79 3.30
CA ASP A 221 15.93 2.23 4.65
C ASP A 221 14.62 1.71 5.26
N LEU A 222 13.50 1.77 4.54
CA LEU A 222 12.19 1.28 5.04
C LEU A 222 12.26 -0.16 5.53
N SER A 223 11.81 -0.44 6.76
CA SER A 223 11.79 -1.80 7.29
C SER A 223 10.85 -2.72 6.49
N ASN A 224 11.07 -4.04 6.54
CA ASN A 224 10.20 -5.00 5.86
C ASN A 224 8.73 -4.86 6.30
N LYS A 225 8.50 -4.51 7.58
CA LYS A 225 7.18 -4.29 8.16
C LYS A 225 6.52 -3.03 7.61
N GLU A 226 7.27 -1.94 7.47
CA GLU A 226 6.77 -0.71 6.85
C GLU A 226 6.45 -0.94 5.39
N LEU A 227 7.36 -1.58 4.64
CA LEU A 227 7.16 -1.92 3.24
C LEU A 227 5.93 -2.82 3.06
N SER A 228 5.76 -3.84 3.90
CA SER A 228 4.57 -4.71 3.94
C SER A 228 3.28 -3.92 4.17
N SER A 229 3.30 -2.99 5.13
CA SER A 229 2.15 -2.12 5.40
C SER A 229 1.84 -1.16 4.26
N ILE A 230 2.85 -0.72 3.52
CA ILE A 230 2.70 0.16 2.36
C ILE A 230 2.09 -0.63 1.20
N ILE A 231 2.63 -1.81 0.90
CA ILE A 231 2.21 -2.58 -0.27
C ILE A 231 0.99 -3.47 -0.06
N GLY A 232 0.56 -3.66 1.20
CA GLY A 232 -0.57 -4.52 1.53
C GLY A 232 -0.30 -6.02 1.31
N LEU A 233 0.96 -6.41 1.11
CA LEU A 233 1.40 -7.81 0.99
C LEU A 233 2.07 -8.25 2.28
N ASN A 234 2.16 -9.56 2.51
CA ASN A 234 2.81 -10.08 3.71
C ASN A 234 4.30 -9.69 3.78
N GLU A 235 4.84 -9.61 4.99
CA GLU A 235 6.20 -9.16 5.26
C GLU A 235 7.27 -10.00 4.55
N ALA A 236 7.01 -11.29 4.34
CA ALA A 236 7.93 -12.16 3.62
C ALA A 236 7.98 -11.88 2.11
N ILE A 237 6.87 -11.47 1.49
CA ILE A 237 6.82 -11.02 0.10
C ILE A 237 7.47 -9.64 -0.01
N ALA A 238 7.15 -8.71 0.90
CA ALA A 238 7.78 -7.40 0.95
C ALA A 238 9.31 -7.50 1.06
N SER A 239 9.80 -8.36 1.96
CA SER A 239 11.23 -8.64 2.11
C SER A 239 11.85 -9.23 0.85
N ALA A 240 11.16 -10.17 0.19
CA ALA A 240 11.65 -10.78 -1.05
C ALA A 240 11.78 -9.74 -2.17
N LEU A 241 10.76 -8.88 -2.37
CA LEU A 241 10.80 -7.79 -3.35
C LEU A 241 11.90 -6.78 -3.01
N LYS A 242 12.03 -6.39 -1.73
CA LYS A 242 13.10 -5.48 -1.26
C LYS A 242 14.49 -6.00 -1.60
N ILE A 243 14.76 -7.29 -1.37
CA ILE A 243 16.06 -7.90 -1.69
C ILE A 243 16.33 -7.86 -3.19
N ILE A 244 15.33 -8.11 -4.03
CA ILE A 244 15.49 -8.05 -5.50
C ILE A 244 15.84 -6.63 -5.94
N CYS A 245 15.19 -5.62 -5.37
CA CYS A 245 15.43 -4.22 -5.72
C CYS A 245 16.79 -3.71 -5.22
N LEU A 246 17.21 -4.09 -4.01
CA LEU A 246 18.46 -3.62 -3.42
C LEU A 246 19.71 -4.37 -3.92
N LYS A 247 19.54 -5.59 -4.45
CA LYS A 247 20.63 -6.45 -4.93
C LYS A 247 20.30 -7.08 -6.29
N PRO A 248 20.03 -6.27 -7.33
CA PRO A 248 19.62 -6.78 -8.63
C PRO A 248 20.69 -7.68 -9.27
N GLU A 249 21.98 -7.44 -8.99
CA GLU A 249 23.12 -8.22 -9.47
C GLU A 249 23.12 -9.69 -9.02
N LYS A 250 22.38 -10.01 -7.95
CA LYS A 250 22.21 -11.40 -7.49
C LYS A 250 21.37 -12.25 -8.44
N PHE A 251 20.55 -11.62 -9.28
CA PHE A 251 19.53 -12.27 -10.09
C PHE A 251 19.88 -12.27 -11.58
N PRO A 252 19.71 -13.40 -12.29
CA PRO A 252 20.01 -13.47 -13.71
C PRO A 252 19.01 -12.67 -14.55
N PRO A 253 19.38 -12.16 -15.74
CA PRO A 253 18.48 -11.39 -16.61
C PRO A 253 17.15 -12.11 -16.92
N ILE A 254 17.18 -13.44 -17.06
CA ILE A 254 15.97 -14.25 -17.28
C ILE A 254 14.97 -14.13 -16.12
N PHE A 255 15.44 -13.90 -14.88
CA PHE A 255 14.57 -13.67 -13.73
C PHE A 255 13.73 -12.40 -13.93
N PHE A 256 14.37 -11.29 -14.31
CA PHE A 256 13.68 -10.02 -14.56
C PHE A 256 12.77 -10.08 -15.78
N SER A 257 13.21 -10.74 -16.87
CA SER A 257 12.37 -10.98 -18.04
C SER A 257 11.07 -11.72 -17.68
N LYS A 258 11.17 -12.85 -16.97
CA LYS A 258 10.00 -13.62 -16.52
C LYS A 258 9.16 -12.89 -15.47
N LEU A 259 9.79 -12.09 -14.61
CA LEU A 259 9.09 -11.28 -13.62
C LEU A 259 8.24 -10.21 -14.31
N ASN A 260 8.83 -9.45 -15.23
CA ASN A 260 8.15 -8.37 -15.95
C ASN A 260 7.05 -8.90 -16.89
N ALA A 261 7.25 -10.07 -17.48
CA ALA A 261 6.22 -10.77 -18.25
C ALA A 261 5.13 -11.44 -17.37
N ASN A 262 5.14 -11.21 -16.05
CA ASN A 262 4.21 -11.77 -15.07
C ASN A 262 4.13 -13.31 -15.09
N GLN A 263 5.23 -13.98 -15.42
CA GLN A 263 5.33 -15.45 -15.47
C GLN A 263 5.81 -16.05 -14.14
N LEU A 264 6.14 -15.21 -13.15
CA LEU A 264 6.55 -15.64 -11.82
C LEU A 264 5.45 -15.34 -10.79
N SER A 265 5.13 -16.33 -9.96
CA SER A 265 4.26 -16.13 -8.80
C SER A 265 5.05 -15.64 -7.58
N PHE A 266 4.40 -14.99 -6.60
CA PHE A 266 5.03 -14.64 -5.33
C PHE A 266 5.62 -15.85 -4.59
N LYS A 267 5.00 -17.04 -4.73
CA LYS A 267 5.53 -18.29 -4.17
C LYS A 267 6.85 -18.67 -4.84
N THR A 268 6.93 -18.57 -6.16
CA THR A 268 8.14 -18.83 -6.94
C THR A 268 9.24 -17.83 -6.58
N ILE A 269 8.92 -16.54 -6.50
CA ILE A 269 9.86 -15.50 -6.08
C ILE A 269 10.46 -15.81 -4.71
N ARG A 270 9.62 -16.12 -3.71
CA ARG A 270 10.11 -16.47 -2.36
C ARG A 270 11.03 -17.69 -2.33
N MET A 271 10.82 -18.64 -3.24
CA MET A 271 11.67 -19.83 -3.38
C MET A 271 13.01 -19.51 -4.05
N LEU A 272 13.02 -18.58 -5.00
CA LEU A 272 14.20 -18.19 -5.79
C LEU A 272 15.10 -17.19 -5.06
N VAL A 273 14.55 -16.21 -4.35
CA VAL A 273 15.32 -15.16 -3.64
C VAL A 273 16.47 -15.67 -2.74
N PRO A 274 16.32 -16.76 -1.96
CA PRO A 274 17.43 -17.27 -1.15
C PRO A 274 18.52 -17.98 -1.97
N LYS A 275 18.25 -18.40 -3.21
CA LYS A 275 19.18 -19.19 -4.03
C LYS A 275 20.30 -18.34 -4.64
N THR A 276 21.31 -19.01 -5.15
CA THR A 276 22.42 -18.39 -5.90
C THR A 276 22.02 -18.07 -7.34
N TYR A 277 22.77 -17.17 -7.99
CA TYR A 277 22.54 -16.79 -9.39
C TYR A 277 22.40 -18.02 -10.32
N ALA A 278 23.37 -18.94 -10.27
CA ALA A 278 23.40 -20.14 -11.11
C ALA A 278 22.23 -21.11 -10.82
N GLU A 279 21.84 -21.25 -9.55
CA GLU A 279 20.67 -22.07 -9.19
C GLU A 279 19.36 -21.45 -9.72
N ILE A 280 19.22 -20.13 -9.65
CA ILE A 280 18.04 -19.42 -10.18
C ILE A 280 17.95 -19.60 -11.70
N GLU A 281 19.07 -19.38 -12.40
CA GLU A 281 19.16 -19.51 -13.85
C GLU A 281 18.80 -20.93 -14.31
N ASN A 282 19.37 -21.95 -13.65
CA ASN A 282 19.06 -23.35 -13.96
C ASN A 282 17.57 -23.68 -13.76
N ILE A 283 16.97 -23.26 -12.62
CA ILE A 283 15.55 -23.50 -12.34
C ILE A 283 14.65 -22.81 -13.36
N LEU A 284 14.97 -21.56 -13.73
CA LEU A 284 14.17 -20.79 -14.68
C LEU A 284 14.27 -21.29 -16.13
N ASN A 285 15.36 -21.98 -16.47
CA ASN A 285 15.56 -22.67 -17.76
C ASN A 285 14.97 -24.08 -17.81
N GLY A 286 14.23 -24.51 -16.77
CA GLY A 286 13.59 -25.83 -16.74
C GLY A 286 14.50 -26.97 -16.30
N GLY A 287 15.69 -26.66 -15.79
CA GLY A 287 16.56 -27.65 -15.16
C GLY A 287 15.96 -28.16 -13.84
N GLU A 288 16.25 -29.42 -13.50
CA GLU A 288 15.89 -29.93 -12.19
C GLU A 288 16.57 -29.10 -11.09
N PRO A 289 15.88 -28.82 -9.97
CA PRO A 289 16.48 -28.09 -8.87
C PRO A 289 17.71 -28.87 -8.40
N VAL A 290 18.89 -28.28 -8.57
CA VAL A 290 20.12 -28.81 -7.98
C VAL A 290 19.83 -28.99 -6.50
N LYS A 291 19.91 -30.23 -6.01
CA LYS A 291 19.68 -30.55 -4.61
C LYS A 291 20.79 -29.90 -3.78
N SER A 292 20.65 -28.61 -3.45
CA SER A 292 21.44 -28.00 -2.41
C SER A 292 20.99 -28.57 -1.06
N LYS A 293 21.68 -29.62 -0.61
CA LYS A 293 21.84 -29.87 0.83
C LYS A 293 22.85 -28.83 1.33
N PRO A 294 22.60 -28.19 2.48
CA PRO A 294 22.17 -28.87 3.68
C PRO A 294 20.72 -28.56 4.04
N GLU A 295 20.00 -29.61 4.45
CA GLU A 295 18.84 -29.45 5.32
C GLU A 295 19.27 -28.60 6.52
N HIS A 296 18.90 -27.32 6.53
CA HIS A 296 18.80 -26.62 7.79
C HIS A 296 17.65 -27.30 8.53
N LYS A 297 17.95 -28.35 9.29
CA LYS A 297 16.99 -28.97 10.20
C LYS A 297 16.37 -27.82 10.99
N PRO A 298 15.03 -27.67 11.01
CA PRO A 298 14.41 -26.66 11.83
C PRO A 298 14.90 -26.89 13.27
N GLN A 299 15.54 -25.87 13.86
CA GLN A 299 15.97 -25.99 15.25
C GLN A 299 14.75 -26.37 16.10
N PRO A 300 14.88 -27.37 16.99
CA PRO A 300 13.77 -27.83 17.81
C PRO A 300 13.23 -26.64 18.62
N ARG A 301 11.95 -26.31 18.43
CA ARG A 301 11.26 -25.34 19.29
C ARG A 301 11.17 -25.94 20.70
N GLY A 302 11.81 -25.29 21.67
CA GLY A 302 11.92 -25.76 23.04
C GLY A 302 13.29 -25.48 23.64
N ARG A 303 13.63 -26.14 24.76
CA ARG A 303 14.81 -25.87 25.63
C ARG A 303 16.17 -25.75 24.92
N GLN A 304 16.32 -26.18 23.66
CA GLN A 304 17.55 -26.04 22.87
C GLN A 304 17.47 -25.12 21.63
N GLY A 305 16.31 -24.55 21.29
CA GLY A 305 16.14 -23.72 20.07
C GLY A 305 15.15 -22.57 20.18
N GLY A 306 14.58 -22.29 21.36
CA GLY A 306 13.85 -21.05 21.61
C GLY A 306 14.79 -19.84 21.66
N ALA A 307 14.26 -18.63 21.47
CA ALA A 307 15.00 -17.40 21.72
C ALA A 307 15.67 -17.50 23.09
N LYS A 308 17.02 -17.54 23.12
CA LYS A 308 17.77 -17.45 24.38
C LYS A 308 17.38 -16.12 24.99
N LYS A 309 16.51 -16.15 26.00
CA LYS A 309 16.20 -14.95 26.79
C LYS A 309 17.53 -14.44 27.31
N LYS A 310 18.02 -13.30 26.78
CA LYS A 310 19.23 -12.64 27.28
C LYS A 310 19.08 -12.23 28.75
N TYR A 311 17.85 -12.15 29.23
CA TYR A 311 17.50 -11.68 30.56
C TYR A 311 16.49 -12.65 31.20
N ALA A 312 16.76 -13.07 32.43
CA ALA A 312 15.75 -13.70 33.27
C ALA A 312 14.77 -12.62 33.73
N THR A 313 13.47 -12.86 33.59
CA THR A 313 12.41 -11.97 34.09
C THR A 313 11.70 -12.70 35.22
N PHE A 314 11.66 -12.09 36.40
CA PHE A 314 10.93 -12.59 37.56
C PHE A 314 9.71 -11.68 37.79
N LYS A 315 8.58 -12.28 38.14
CA LYS A 315 7.38 -11.55 38.57
C LYS A 315 7.12 -11.95 40.02
N VAL A 316 7.20 -10.99 40.93
CA VAL A 316 6.88 -11.16 42.35
C VAL A 316 5.48 -10.61 42.55
N SER A 317 4.54 -11.45 42.96
CA SER A 317 3.11 -11.11 43.02
C SER A 317 2.58 -10.96 44.44
N ASP A 318 3.34 -11.39 45.46
CA ASP A 318 2.96 -11.28 46.87
C ASP A 318 4.15 -11.01 47.82
N GLU A 319 3.84 -10.69 49.07
CA GLU A 319 4.81 -10.34 50.12
C GLU A 319 5.67 -11.54 50.57
N ARG A 320 5.16 -12.78 50.43
CA ARG A 320 5.90 -13.99 50.79
C ARG A 320 7.00 -14.25 49.76
N GLU A 321 6.67 -14.17 48.48
CA GLU A 321 7.62 -14.24 47.38
C GLU A 321 8.68 -13.13 47.48
N THR A 322 8.25 -11.92 47.87
CA THR A 322 9.15 -10.79 48.15
C THR A 322 10.16 -11.16 49.23
N SER A 323 9.68 -11.73 50.34
CA SER A 323 10.52 -12.13 51.47
C SER A 323 11.52 -13.22 51.12
N VAL A 324 11.10 -14.20 50.31
CA VAL A 324 11.98 -15.28 49.86
C VAL A 324 13.07 -14.74 48.92
N LEU A 325 12.70 -13.93 47.93
CA LEU A 325 13.65 -13.39 46.97
C LEU A 325 14.65 -12.44 47.64
N TYR A 326 14.18 -11.60 48.57
CA TYR A 326 15.02 -10.69 49.35
C TYR A 326 16.13 -11.45 50.11
N LYS A 327 15.76 -12.51 50.84
CA LYS A 327 16.72 -13.35 51.57
C LYS A 327 17.69 -14.07 50.65
N VAL A 328 17.21 -14.59 49.52
CA VAL A 328 18.06 -15.26 48.53
C VAL A 328 19.09 -14.29 47.94
N LEU A 329 18.69 -13.06 47.59
CA LEU A 329 19.60 -12.05 47.05
C LEU A 329 20.67 -11.66 48.07
N LEU A 330 20.31 -11.38 49.32
CA LEU A 330 21.29 -11.07 50.37
C LEU A 330 22.28 -12.22 50.63
N SER A 331 21.80 -13.48 50.60
CA SER A 331 22.70 -14.63 50.73
C SER A 331 23.69 -14.80 49.58
N ARG A 332 23.40 -14.18 48.42
CA ARG A 332 24.22 -14.28 47.20
C ARG A 332 25.13 -13.07 47.00
N PHE A 333 24.78 -11.93 47.56
CA PHE A 333 25.53 -10.68 47.51
C PHE A 333 25.77 -10.18 48.94
N PRO A 334 26.63 -10.88 49.71
CA PRO A 334 26.88 -10.56 51.12
C PRO A 334 27.55 -9.18 51.31
N GLU A 335 28.18 -8.61 50.27
CA GLU A 335 28.72 -7.26 50.28
C GLU A 335 27.67 -6.14 50.31
N ILE A 336 26.38 -6.47 50.13
CA ILE A 336 25.29 -5.50 50.28
C ILE A 336 24.92 -5.40 51.76
N ASP A 337 25.41 -4.35 52.43
CA ASP A 337 25.01 -4.04 53.79
C ASP A 337 23.51 -3.73 53.88
N ASP A 338 22.85 -4.46 54.78
CA ASP A 338 21.41 -4.38 55.06
C ASP A 338 21.11 -3.15 55.92
N VAL A 339 20.40 -2.17 55.35
CA VAL A 339 20.01 -0.94 56.06
C VAL A 339 18.51 -0.96 56.42
N ASN A 340 17.73 -1.94 55.94
CA ASN A 340 16.26 -1.92 56.03
C ASN A 340 15.71 -3.12 56.82
N LYS A 341 15.22 -2.86 58.05
CA LYS A 341 14.65 -3.90 58.93
C LYS A 341 13.29 -4.45 58.49
N GLU A 342 12.60 -3.80 57.56
CA GLU A 342 11.29 -4.25 57.06
C GLU A 342 11.37 -4.75 55.61
N ILE A 343 10.91 -5.99 55.39
CA ILE A 343 10.88 -6.61 54.06
C ILE A 343 9.57 -6.25 53.38
N THR A 344 9.64 -5.35 52.40
CA THR A 344 8.51 -4.86 51.60
C THR A 344 8.87 -4.94 50.12
N PHE A 345 7.90 -4.76 49.23
CA PHE A 345 8.17 -4.66 47.78
C PHE A 345 9.20 -3.57 47.47
N LYS A 346 9.15 -2.45 48.21
CA LYS A 346 10.06 -1.33 48.04
C LYS A 346 11.48 -1.69 48.46
N SER A 347 11.67 -2.36 49.60
CA SER A 347 13.01 -2.76 50.02
C SER A 347 13.63 -3.82 49.10
N LEU A 348 12.82 -4.71 48.50
CA LEU A 348 13.28 -5.61 47.44
C LEU A 348 13.70 -4.87 46.16
N GLU A 349 12.96 -3.84 45.75
CA GLU A 349 13.33 -3.01 44.61
C GLU A 349 14.66 -2.28 44.86
N ASP A 350 14.84 -1.69 46.04
CA ASP A 350 16.09 -1.05 46.46
C ASP A 350 17.28 -2.03 46.43
N LEU A 351 17.08 -3.26 46.90
CA LEU A 351 18.09 -4.31 46.86
C LEU A 351 18.47 -4.69 45.42
N LEU A 352 17.48 -4.81 44.53
CA LEU A 352 17.73 -5.10 43.10
C LEU A 352 18.51 -3.99 42.40
N TYR A 353 18.29 -2.71 42.77
CA TYR A 353 19.10 -1.60 42.28
C TYR A 353 20.56 -1.72 42.72
N LYS A 354 20.82 -2.03 44.00
CA LYS A 354 22.20 -2.26 44.49
C LYS A 354 22.89 -3.42 43.77
N VAL A 355 22.18 -4.54 43.56
CA VAL A 355 22.73 -5.68 42.79
C VAL A 355 23.06 -5.28 41.35
N LYS A 356 22.22 -4.44 40.73
CA LYS A 356 22.49 -3.91 39.38
C LYS A 356 23.72 -3.00 39.36
N GLU A 357 23.91 -2.15 40.36
CA GLU A 357 25.09 -1.30 40.50
C GLU A 357 26.37 -2.12 40.65
N LEU A 358 26.36 -3.16 41.51
CA LEU A 358 27.49 -4.09 41.64
C LEU A 358 27.84 -4.75 40.31
N ALA A 359 26.84 -5.28 39.59
CA ALA A 359 27.05 -5.92 38.29
C ALA A 359 27.56 -4.97 37.20
N LEU A 360 27.30 -3.66 37.33
CA LEU A 360 27.85 -2.64 36.41
C LEU A 360 29.29 -2.27 36.78
N ASN A 361 29.62 -2.27 38.07
CA ASN A 361 30.97 -1.98 38.57
C ASN A 361 31.96 -3.14 38.35
N GLU A 362 31.48 -4.39 38.23
CA GLU A 362 32.32 -5.56 37.89
C GLU A 362 32.73 -5.63 36.40
N LYS A 363 32.25 -4.72 35.53
CA LYS A 363 32.74 -4.63 34.15
C LYS A 363 34.02 -3.78 34.05
N LEU A 364 35.14 -4.40 34.44
CA LEU A 364 36.49 -4.17 33.90
C LEU A 364 37.13 -5.51 33.56
#